data_AF-A0A730K638-F1
#
_entry.id   AF-A0A730K638-F1
#
_cell.length_a   1.000
_cell.length_b   1.000
_cell.length_c   1.000
_cell.angle_alpha   90.00
_cell.angle_beta   90.00
_cell.angle_gamma   90.00
#
_symmetry.space_group_name_H-M   'P 1'
#
loop_
_entity.id
_entity.type
_entity.pdbx_description
1 polymer ?
#
loop_
_entity_poly.entity_id
_entity_poly.type
_entity_poly.pdbx_seq_one_letter_code
_entity_poly.pdbx_strand_id
1 'polypeptide(L)' 'TRDVRAGEELWFDYGPDYQHFEPGEALRSVQVKVEPPSPKSDSI' A
#
# COMPACT_ATOMS: atom_id res chain seq x y z
N THR A 1 -9.24 -6.66 -8.25
CA THR A 1 -8.44 -7.41 -7.28
C THR A 1 -7.88 -8.63 -7.97
N ARG A 2 -6.56 -8.83 -7.95
CA ARG A 2 -5.99 -10.12 -8.38
C ARG A 2 -6.16 -11.12 -7.24
N ASP A 3 -6.54 -12.34 -7.57
CA ASP A 3 -6.52 -13.46 -6.63
C ASP A 3 -5.06 -13.87 -6.44
N VAL A 4 -4.56 -13.76 -5.20
CA VAL A 4 -3.17 -14.03 -4.85
C VAL A 4 -3.18 -15.03 -3.70
N ARG A 5 -2.40 -16.11 -3.84
CA ARG A 5 -2.33 -17.19 -2.87
C ARG A 5 -1.10 -17.06 -1.97
N ALA A 6 -1.19 -17.65 -0.79
CA ALA A 6 -0.05 -17.70 0.13
C ALA A 6 1.14 -18.43 -0.51
N GLY A 7 2.33 -17.84 -0.40
CA GLY A 7 3.57 -18.39 -0.99
C GLY A 7 3.82 -17.99 -2.44
N GLU A 8 2.95 -17.18 -3.06
CA GLU A 8 3.22 -16.60 -4.37
C GLU A 8 4.20 -15.41 -4.24
N GLU A 9 5.24 -15.41 -5.06
CA GLU A 9 6.19 -14.30 -5.15
C GLU A 9 5.57 -13.15 -5.96
N LEU A 10 5.45 -11.99 -5.32
CA LEU A 10 4.94 -10.77 -5.93
C LEU A 10 6.09 -9.88 -6.34
N TRP A 11 6.06 -9.43 -7.59
CA TRP A 11 6.95 -8.41 -8.13
C TRP A 11 6.18 -7.10 -8.24
N PHE A 12 6.70 -6.06 -7.60
CA PHE A 12 6.15 -4.71 -7.71
C PHE A 12 6.90 -3.98 -8.82
N ASP A 13 6.17 -3.59 -9.86
CA ASP A 13 6.65 -2.60 -10.81
C ASP A 13 6.32 -1.23 -10.21
N TYR A 14 7.33 -0.63 -9.59
CA TYR A 14 7.17 0.64 -8.90
C TYR A 14 6.99 1.83 -9.85
N GLY A 15 7.19 1.62 -11.16
CA GLY A 15 7.04 2.68 -12.14
C GLY A 15 8.14 3.75 -12.08
N PRO A 16 8.14 4.68 -13.05
CA PRO A 16 9.16 5.71 -13.19
C PRO A 16 9.06 6.82 -12.14
N ASP A 17 7.95 6.92 -11.42
CA ASP A 17 7.67 7.90 -10.37
C ASP A 17 8.02 7.40 -8.97
N TYR A 18 8.61 6.21 -8.87
CA TYR A 18 9.04 5.67 -7.60
C TYR A 18 10.15 6.49 -6.96
N GLN A 19 9.94 6.87 -5.70
CA GLN A 19 10.92 7.54 -4.88
C GLN A 19 11.37 6.60 -3.76
N HIS A 20 12.61 6.11 -3.84
CA HIS A 20 13.27 5.42 -2.73
C HIS A 20 13.54 6.43 -1.60
N PHE A 21 13.34 6.00 -0.35
CA PHE A 21 13.67 6.79 0.85
C PHE A 21 14.80 6.13 1.63
N GLU A 22 15.73 6.93 2.14
CA GLU A 22 16.83 6.41 2.94
C GLU A 22 16.36 6.06 4.38
N PRO A 23 16.98 5.06 5.03
CA PRO A 23 16.71 4.75 6.42
C PRO A 23 16.97 5.98 7.32
N GLY A 24 15.92 6.48 7.98
CA GLY A 24 15.99 7.66 8.84
C GLY A 24 15.68 8.98 8.14
N GLU A 25 15.36 8.95 6.85
CA GLU A 25 14.80 10.11 6.16
C GLU A 25 13.44 10.48 6.80
N ALA A 26 13.33 11.71 7.27
CA ALA A 26 12.09 12.22 7.84
C ALA A 26 11.09 12.43 6.70
N LEU A 27 10.23 11.42 6.46
CA LEU A 27 9.09 11.57 5.56
C LEU A 27 8.30 12.79 6.03
N ARG A 28 8.36 13.88 5.25
CA ARG A 28 7.43 14.99 5.43
C ARG A 28 6.05 14.35 5.44
N SER A 29 5.37 14.42 6.57
CA SER A 29 4.07 13.77 6.79
C SER A 29 3.01 14.49 5.97
N VAL A 30 3.14 14.49 4.65
CA VAL A 30 2.03 14.68 3.75
C VAL A 30 1.26 13.38 3.89
N GLN A 31 0.42 13.34 4.92
CA GLN A 31 -0.54 12.29 5.13
C GLN A 31 -1.47 12.29 3.91
N VAL A 32 -1.06 11.63 2.82
CA VAL A 32 -2.00 10.97 1.94
C VAL A 32 -2.30 9.61 2.58
N LYS A 33 -2.71 9.65 3.85
CA LYS A 33 -3.39 8.53 4.48
C LYS A 33 -4.79 8.57 3.89
N VAL A 34 -4.96 8.01 2.70
CA VAL A 34 -6.28 7.62 2.24
C VAL A 34 -6.74 6.60 3.28
N GLU A 35 -7.65 7.02 4.15
CA GLU A 35 -8.28 6.13 5.08
C GLU A 35 -8.88 4.97 4.27
N PRO A 36 -8.48 3.71 4.53
CA PRO A 36 -9.12 2.59 3.85
C PRO A 36 -10.60 2.64 4.22
N PRO A 37 -11.53 2.54 3.25
CA PRO A 37 -12.95 2.55 3.56
C PRO A 37 -13.23 1.42 4.56
N SER A 38 -13.88 1.75 5.67
CA SER A 38 -14.22 0.76 6.69
C SER A 38 -15.02 -0.37 6.06
N PRO A 39 -14.75 -1.65 6.41
CA PRO A 39 -15.55 -2.75 5.90
C PRO A 39 -17.00 -2.53 6.34
N LYS A 40 -17.93 -2.50 5.36
CA LYS A 40 -19.36 -2.49 5.68
C LYS A 40 -19.65 -3.77 6.44
N SER A 41 -20.05 -3.63 7.69
CA SER A 41 -20.63 -4.72 8.46
C SER A 41 -22.00 -5.01 7.84
N ASP A 42 -22.06 -5.93 6.89
CA ASP A 42 -23.32 -6.59 6.56
C ASP A 42 -23.68 -7.45 7.78
N SER A 43 -24.33 -6.81 8.75
CA SER A 43 -25.03 -7.47 9.84
C SER A 43 -26.29 -8.10 9.24
N ILE A 44 -26.27 -9.42 9.05
CA ILE A 44 -27.45 -10.25 8.78
C ILE A 44 -27.81 -10.94 10.09
#